data_AF-X0NN99-F1
#
_entry.id   AF-X0NN99-F1
#
_cell.length_a   1.000
_cell.length_b   1.000
_cell.length_c   1.000
_cell.angle_alpha   90.00
_cell.angle_beta   90.00
_cell.angle_gamma   90.00
#
_symmetry.space_group_name_H-M   'P 1'
#
loop_
_entity.id
_entity.type
_entity.pdbx_description
1 polymer ?
#
loop_
_entity_poly.entity_id
_entity_poly.type
_entity_poly.pdbx_seq_one_letter_code
_entity_poly.pdbx_strand_id
1 'polypeptide(L)'
;MKKIQLGLVAVTTALLLTGCGEAKITGTPLKNVDSIAVTSAEDIDVFCPTGICTFELTASKPTTATITMHYDYTKLFTKIEGVDVIGEGGKNAKVIDDDQFKVDISDANKAVKIQVIDYYRN
;
A
#
# COMPACT_ATOMS: atom_id res chain seq x y z
N MET A 1 8.71 -66.72 17.96
CA MET A 1 9.76 -65.68 18.02
C MET A 1 10.19 -65.27 16.62
N LYS A 2 9.78 -64.08 16.14
CA LYS A 2 10.59 -63.10 15.39
C LYS A 2 9.65 -61.98 14.91
N LYS A 3 9.83 -60.80 15.49
CA LYS A 3 9.20 -59.54 15.10
C LYS A 3 9.99 -58.96 13.93
N ILE A 4 9.31 -58.47 12.89
CA ILE A 4 9.89 -57.51 11.94
C ILE A 4 8.81 -56.48 11.64
N GLN A 5 8.95 -55.30 12.26
CA GLN A 5 8.32 -54.05 11.81
C GLN A 5 9.19 -53.44 10.73
N LEU A 6 8.62 -52.89 9.65
CA LEU A 6 9.23 -51.90 8.74
C LEU A 6 8.23 -51.70 7.59
N GLY A 7 7.74 -50.52 7.22
CA GLY A 7 8.00 -49.15 7.60
C GLY A 7 7.22 -48.28 6.60
N LEU A 8 6.38 -47.37 7.10
CA LEU A 8 5.64 -46.39 6.33
C LEU A 8 6.63 -45.37 5.77
N VAL A 9 6.73 -45.23 4.44
CA VAL A 9 7.43 -44.09 3.82
C VAL A 9 6.41 -43.31 3.01
N ALA A 10 5.78 -42.34 3.68
CA ALA A 10 5.04 -41.27 3.03
C ALA A 10 6.07 -40.29 2.44
N VAL A 11 6.17 -40.24 1.12
CA VAL A 11 6.94 -39.21 0.42
C VAL A 11 6.06 -37.95 0.38
N THR A 12 6.17 -37.11 1.42
CA THR A 12 5.67 -35.74 1.35
C THR A 12 6.71 -34.91 0.63
N THR A 13 6.59 -34.78 -0.69
CA THR A 13 7.29 -33.75 -1.46
C THR A 13 6.91 -32.38 -0.93
N ALA A 14 7.88 -31.73 -0.28
CA ALA A 14 7.77 -30.36 0.18
C ALA A 14 7.54 -29.42 -1.00
N LEU A 15 6.32 -28.90 -1.12
CA LEU A 15 5.99 -27.73 -1.93
C LEU A 15 6.56 -26.49 -1.23
N LEU A 16 7.87 -26.29 -1.33
CA LEU A 16 8.50 -25.00 -1.02
C LEU A 16 8.51 -24.16 -2.29
N LEU A 17 7.33 -23.67 -2.68
CA LEU A 17 7.20 -22.48 -3.52
C LEU A 17 7.57 -21.28 -2.63
N THR A 18 8.86 -21.07 -2.40
CA THR A 18 9.34 -19.79 -1.86
C THR A 18 9.18 -18.75 -2.96
N GLY A 19 7.96 -18.24 -3.10
CA GLY A 19 7.73 -16.99 -3.81
C GLY A 19 8.60 -15.93 -3.15
N CYS A 20 9.48 -15.31 -3.94
CA CYS A 20 10.24 -14.15 -3.50
C CYS A 20 9.21 -13.08 -3.09
N GLY A 21 9.00 -12.91 -1.78
CA GLY A 21 7.81 -12.22 -1.25
C GLY A 21 7.67 -10.80 -1.78
N GLU A 22 6.47 -10.44 -2.21
CA GLU A 22 6.10 -9.08 -2.64
C GLU A 22 6.27 -8.07 -1.49
N ALA A 23 6.32 -6.77 -1.82
CA ALA A 23 6.44 -5.74 -0.80
C ALA A 23 5.14 -5.70 0.00
N LYS A 24 5.22 -5.80 1.33
CA LYS A 24 4.05 -5.58 2.16
C LYS A 24 3.95 -4.09 2.44
N ILE A 25 2.93 -3.44 1.89
CA ILE A 25 2.61 -2.05 2.20
C ILE A 25 1.53 -2.00 3.29
N THR A 26 1.66 -1.06 4.21
CA THR A 26 0.67 -0.74 5.23
C THR A 26 0.39 0.75 5.24
N GLY A 27 -0.89 1.13 5.27
CA GLY A 27 -1.32 2.52 5.40
C GLY A 27 -1.82 2.85 6.80
N THR A 28 -1.49 4.05 7.28
CA THR A 28 -1.98 4.59 8.55
C THR A 28 -2.70 5.91 8.28
N PRO A 29 -4.02 6.01 8.57
CA PRO A 29 -4.73 7.28 8.44
C PRO A 29 -4.26 8.27 9.52
N LEU A 30 -4.04 9.54 9.15
CA LEU A 30 -3.65 10.57 10.13
C LEU A 30 -4.69 11.67 10.29
N LYS A 31 -5.11 12.33 9.19
CA LYS A 31 -6.05 13.45 9.24
C LYS A 31 -7.00 13.41 8.05
N ASN A 32 -8.30 13.52 8.34
CA ASN A 32 -9.39 13.54 7.35
C ASN A 32 -9.38 12.35 6.38
N VAL A 33 -8.84 11.21 6.81
CA VAL A 33 -8.91 9.94 6.09
C VAL A 33 -9.93 9.07 6.80
N ASP A 34 -10.92 8.59 6.06
CA ASP A 34 -11.91 7.65 6.56
C ASP A 34 -11.30 6.24 6.65
N SER A 35 -10.69 5.79 5.56
CA SER A 35 -10.04 4.49 5.49
C SER A 35 -8.95 4.43 4.43
N ILE A 36 -8.10 3.40 4.53
CA ILE A 36 -7.07 3.06 3.55
C ILE A 36 -7.19 1.56 3.27
N ALA A 37 -7.30 1.18 2.00
CA ALA A 37 -7.36 -0.21 1.57
C ALA A 37 -6.18 -0.53 0.67
N VAL A 38 -5.42 -1.57 1.01
CA VAL A 38 -4.35 -2.11 0.17
C VAL A 38 -4.97 -3.19 -0.71
N THR A 39 -5.17 -2.89 -1.99
CA THR A 39 -5.91 -3.75 -2.93
C THR A 39 -5.01 -4.71 -3.68
N SER A 40 -3.73 -4.38 -3.83
CA SER A 40 -2.67 -5.26 -4.33
C SER A 40 -1.34 -4.97 -3.60
N ALA A 41 -0.24 -5.60 -4.00
CA ALA A 41 1.07 -5.33 -3.42
C ALA A 41 1.52 -3.86 -3.55
N GLU A 42 1.06 -3.16 -4.58
CA GLU A 42 1.47 -1.79 -4.91
C GLU A 42 0.29 -0.83 -5.11
N ASP A 43 -0.96 -1.31 -5.16
CA ASP A 43 -2.15 -0.48 -5.35
C ASP A 43 -2.90 -0.23 -4.03
N ILE A 44 -3.24 1.03 -3.80
CA ILE A 44 -3.79 1.50 -2.53
C ILE A 44 -4.93 2.49 -2.79
N ASP A 45 -6.10 2.22 -2.22
CA ASP A 45 -7.21 3.17 -2.18
C ASP A 45 -7.18 3.97 -0.88
N VAL A 46 -7.29 5.30 -0.99
CA VAL A 46 -7.39 6.21 0.15
C VAL A 46 -8.69 6.98 0.10
N PHE A 47 -9.50 6.84 1.14
CA PHE A 47 -10.79 7.50 1.27
C PHE A 47 -10.64 8.79 2.08
N CYS A 48 -10.81 9.92 1.41
CA CYS A 48 -10.52 11.27 1.86
C CYS A 48 -11.75 12.18 1.65
N PRO A 49 -12.75 12.12 2.55
CA PRO A 49 -14.05 12.74 2.34
C PRO A 49 -14.04 14.26 2.29
N THR A 50 -12.96 14.92 2.70
CA THR A 50 -12.80 16.38 2.67
C THR A 50 -12.06 16.88 1.43
N GLY A 51 -11.47 15.99 0.62
CA GLY A 51 -10.56 16.34 -0.47
C GLY A 51 -9.19 16.85 0.00
N ILE A 52 -8.99 16.99 1.31
CA ILE A 52 -7.74 17.45 1.92
C ILE A 52 -7.44 16.58 3.13
N CYS A 53 -6.44 15.72 3.01
CA CYS A 53 -6.09 14.73 4.02
C CYS A 53 -4.61 14.46 4.11
N THR A 54 -4.23 13.71 5.15
CA THR A 54 -2.86 13.29 5.40
C THR A 54 -2.87 11.85 5.92
N PHE A 55 -1.93 11.04 5.44
CA PHE A 55 -1.75 9.65 5.83
C PHE A 55 -0.27 9.26 5.76
N GLU A 56 0.04 8.06 6.25
CA GLU A 56 1.36 7.46 6.16
C GLU A 56 1.30 6.13 5.42
N LEU A 57 2.33 5.85 4.63
CA LEU A 57 2.59 4.54 4.05
C LEU A 57 3.91 4.00 4.58
N THR A 58 3.97 2.72 4.90
CA THR A 58 5.21 2.01 5.23
C THR A 58 5.29 0.75 4.38
N ALA A 59 6.48 0.40 3.90
CA ALA A 59 6.71 -0.82 3.13
C ALA A 59 7.81 -1.68 3.75
N SER A 60 7.65 -3.00 3.68
CA SER A 60 8.64 -3.95 4.21
C SER A 60 9.97 -3.98 3.43
N LYS A 61 9.96 -3.47 2.20
CA LYS A 61 11.12 -3.28 1.32
C LYS A 61 10.89 -2.06 0.42
N PRO A 62 11.93 -1.46 -0.17
CA PRO A 62 11.76 -0.33 -1.07
C PRO A 62 10.83 -0.70 -2.23
N THR A 63 9.87 0.17 -2.53
CA THR A 63 8.85 -0.06 -3.55
C THR A 63 8.24 1.25 -4.02
N THR A 64 7.53 1.21 -5.13
CA THR A 64 6.65 2.31 -5.57
C THR A 64 5.21 1.87 -5.38
N ALA A 65 4.36 2.76 -4.88
CA ALA A 65 2.94 2.51 -4.73
C ALA A 65 2.13 3.43 -5.66
N THR A 66 1.03 2.92 -6.21
CA THR A 66 0.00 3.70 -6.88
C THR A 66 -1.13 3.94 -5.90
N ILE A 67 -1.48 5.20 -5.67
CA ILE A 67 -2.55 5.61 -4.78
C ILE A 67 -3.69 6.14 -5.63
N THR A 68 -4.89 5.61 -5.37
CA THR A 68 -6.15 6.09 -5.92
C THR A 68 -6.92 6.81 -4.82
N MET A 69 -7.34 8.05 -5.12
CA MET A 69 -8.00 8.92 -4.17
C MET A 69 -9.52 8.91 -4.36
N HIS A 70 -10.23 8.63 -3.26
CA HIS A 70 -11.68 8.54 -3.22
C HIS A 70 -12.24 9.56 -2.25
N TYR A 71 -13.36 10.22 -2.58
CA TYR A 71 -14.12 10.95 -1.58
C TYR A 71 -14.97 10.01 -0.71
N ASP A 72 -15.47 8.94 -1.31
CA ASP A 72 -16.21 7.85 -0.67
C ASP A 72 -16.13 6.58 -1.53
N TYR A 73 -16.74 5.46 -1.10
CA TYR A 73 -16.72 4.17 -1.81
C TYR A 73 -17.32 4.16 -3.23
N THR A 74 -17.97 5.24 -3.65
CA THR A 74 -18.64 5.37 -4.94
C THR A 74 -18.11 6.53 -5.79
N LYS A 75 -17.30 7.41 -5.22
CA LYS A 75 -16.87 8.66 -5.86
C LYS A 75 -15.36 8.86 -5.75
N LEU A 76 -14.69 8.77 -6.89
CA LEU A 76 -13.29 9.15 -7.06
C LEU A 76 -13.10 10.67 -6.92
N PHE A 77 -11.87 11.06 -6.66
CA PHE A 77 -11.46 12.45 -6.81
C PHE A 77 -11.68 12.91 -8.24
N THR A 78 -12.06 14.18 -8.42
CA THR A 78 -12.20 14.75 -9.77
C THR A 78 -10.90 15.32 -10.29
N LYS A 79 -10.02 15.78 -9.39
CA LYS A 79 -8.69 16.28 -9.73
C LYS A 79 -7.81 16.40 -8.49
N ILE A 80 -6.62 15.82 -8.53
CA ILE A 80 -5.58 16.06 -7.53
C ILE A 80 -4.85 17.36 -7.91
N GLU A 81 -4.92 18.35 -7.02
CA GLU A 81 -4.25 19.64 -7.21
C GLU A 81 -2.85 19.67 -6.62
N GLY A 82 -2.62 18.89 -5.56
CA GLY A 82 -1.32 18.82 -4.90
C GLY A 82 -1.11 17.52 -4.13
N VAL A 83 0.11 17.02 -4.20
CA VAL A 83 0.59 15.91 -3.36
C VAL A 83 1.96 16.30 -2.80
N ASP A 84 2.05 16.34 -1.48
CA ASP A 84 3.29 16.63 -0.76
C ASP A 84 3.73 15.39 0.02
N VAL A 85 5.00 15.02 -0.15
CA VAL A 85 5.66 14.01 0.69
C VAL A 85 6.35 14.74 1.84
N ILE A 86 5.76 14.63 3.03
CA ILE A 86 6.14 15.38 4.23
C ILE A 86 6.92 14.45 5.17
N GLY A 87 8.18 14.18 4.87
CA GLY A 87 9.03 13.39 5.76
C GLY A 87 10.19 12.71 5.04
N GLU A 88 11.04 12.05 5.82
CA GLU A 88 12.31 11.51 5.32
C GLU A 88 12.21 10.12 4.68
N GLY A 89 11.05 9.45 4.72
CA GLY A 89 10.89 8.07 4.23
C GLY A 89 10.64 7.93 2.72
N GLY A 90 10.31 9.03 2.04
CA GLY A 90 9.99 9.05 0.61
C GLY A 90 10.60 10.27 -0.06
N LYS A 91 10.80 10.18 -1.37
CA LYS A 91 11.52 11.22 -2.13
C LYS A 91 10.60 12.04 -3.02
N ASN A 92 9.64 11.40 -3.69
CA ASN A 92 8.79 12.05 -4.68
C ASN A 92 7.39 11.42 -4.70
N ALA A 93 6.39 12.26 -4.96
CA ALA A 93 5.09 11.84 -5.45
C ALA A 93 4.86 12.45 -6.84
N LYS A 94 4.19 11.71 -7.72
CA LYS A 94 3.87 12.17 -9.07
C LYS A 94 2.41 11.86 -9.37
N VAL A 95 1.61 12.89 -9.61
CA VAL A 95 0.24 12.74 -10.15
C VAL A 95 0.33 12.11 -11.54
N ILE A 96 -0.41 11.03 -11.76
CA ILE A 96 -0.44 10.26 -13.01
C ILE A 96 -1.81 10.25 -13.68
N ASP A 97 -2.87 10.54 -12.93
CA ASP A 97 -4.23 10.72 -13.40
C ASP A 97 -4.96 11.72 -12.49
N ASP A 98 -6.19 12.09 -12.84
CA ASP A 98 -7.01 13.04 -12.09
C ASP A 98 -7.24 12.62 -10.63
N ASP A 99 -7.32 11.31 -10.35
CA ASP A 99 -7.55 10.72 -9.03
C ASP A 99 -6.36 9.89 -8.54
N GLN A 100 -5.26 9.81 -9.29
CA GLN A 100 -4.16 8.91 -9.00
C GLN A 100 -2.78 9.58 -8.96
N PHE A 101 -1.94 9.08 -8.06
CA PHE A 101 -0.53 9.44 -8.02
C PHE A 101 0.34 8.24 -7.64
N LYS A 102 1.62 8.29 -8.01
CA LYS A 102 2.64 7.34 -7.55
C LYS A 102 3.52 7.96 -6.50
N VAL A 103 3.95 7.17 -5.52
CA VAL A 103 4.91 7.58 -4.49
C VAL A 103 5.98 6.50 -4.31
N ASP A 104 7.23 6.95 -4.19
CA ASP A 104 8.35 6.07 -3.88
C ASP A 104 8.53 5.94 -2.37
N ILE A 105 8.43 4.72 -1.86
CA ILE A 105 8.75 4.34 -0.48
C ILE A 105 10.17 3.78 -0.50
N SER A 106 11.16 4.66 -0.36
CA SER A 106 12.57 4.31 -0.60
C SER A 106 13.23 3.60 0.59
N ASP A 107 12.74 3.86 1.81
CA ASP A 107 13.33 3.34 3.04
C ASP A 107 12.41 2.27 3.65
N ALA A 108 12.89 1.03 3.71
CA ALA A 108 12.14 -0.08 4.30
C ALA A 108 11.80 0.21 5.78
N ASN A 109 10.55 -0.05 6.16
CA ASN A 109 10.01 0.13 7.50
C ASN A 109 10.06 1.58 8.03
N LYS A 110 10.29 2.57 7.16
CA LYS A 110 10.19 3.98 7.50
C LYS A 110 8.90 4.54 6.91
N ALA A 111 8.14 5.26 7.74
CA ALA A 111 6.89 5.87 7.31
C ALA A 111 7.14 7.02 6.33
N VAL A 112 6.40 7.00 5.22
CA VAL A 112 6.28 8.11 4.26
C VAL A 112 4.97 8.80 4.54
N LYS A 113 5.04 10.00 5.11
CA LYS A 113 3.86 10.81 5.36
C LYS A 113 3.53 11.63 4.11
N ILE A 114 2.27 11.59 3.71
CA ILE A 114 1.77 12.14 2.46
C ILE A 114 0.58 13.05 2.78
N GLN A 115 0.57 14.25 2.21
CA GLN A 115 -0.57 15.15 2.18
C GLN A 115 -1.10 15.27 0.76
N VAL A 116 -2.43 15.21 0.61
CA VAL A 116 -3.11 15.35 -0.68
C VAL A 116 -4.13 16.47 -0.56
N ILE A 117 -4.24 17.26 -1.63
CA ILE A 117 -5.15 18.39 -1.73
C ILE A 117 -5.89 18.35 -3.08
N ASP A 118 -7.21 18.46 -3.00
CA ASP A 118 -8.11 18.81 -4.09
C ASP A 118 -8.88 20.09 -3.69
N TYR A 119 -8.49 21.22 -4.28
CA TYR A 119 -9.01 22.55 -3.94
C TYR A 119 -10.41 22.84 -4.53
N TYR A 120 -10.82 22.15 -5.61
CA TYR A 120 -11.96 22.58 -6.43
C TYR A 120 -13.21 21.74 -6.22
N ARG A 121 -13.46 21.35 -4.97
CA ARG A 121 -14.72 20.75 -4.54
C ARG A 121 -15.84 21.81 -4.55
N ASN A 122 -16.31 22.15 -5.74
CA ASN A 122 -17.56 22.87 -5.95
C ASN A 122 -18.65 21.89 -6.33
#